data_AF-A0A3M1C3E6-F1
#
_entry.id   AF-A0A3M1C3E6-F1
#
_cell.length_a   1.000
_cell.length_b   1.000
_cell.length_c   1.000
_cell.angle_alpha   90.00
_cell.angle_beta   90.00
_cell.angle_gamma   90.00
#
_symmetry.space_group_name_H-M   'P 1'
#
loop_
_entity.id
_entity.type
_entity.pdbx_description
1 polymer ?
#
loop_
_entity_poly.entity_id
_entity_poly.type
_entity_poly.pdbx_seq_one_letter_code
_entity_poly.pdbx_strand_id
1 'polypeptide(L)'
;MSILKRFLLKKNKLVIVAAVPMLYLLLAFFSDKNNRVEMLRQVRQSMDDNGKAVRTSLPSKTNFAFKEGEVLSYRVHYGFIDAGVAIIEVKPEIEEIGGRKVYHVVGNGYSKGTFDFFFKVRDRYESYIDKDALLP
;
A
#
# COMPACT_ATOMS: atom_id res chain seq x y z
N MET A 1 1.49 -13.65 30.03
CA MET A 1 1.26 -12.83 28.81
C MET A 1 -0.25 -12.63 28.56
N SER A 2 -0.96 -11.86 29.40
CA SER A 2 -2.45 -11.79 29.32
C SER A 2 -3.08 -10.43 29.71
N ILE A 3 -2.32 -9.52 30.34
CA ILE A 3 -2.88 -8.24 30.83
C ILE A 3 -2.70 -7.10 29.80
N LEU A 4 -1.58 -7.07 29.06
CA LEU A 4 -1.34 -6.03 28.05
C LEU A 4 -2.30 -6.10 26.85
N LYS A 5 -2.75 -7.31 26.44
CA LYS A 5 -3.73 -7.45 25.34
C LYS A 5 -5.12 -6.90 25.72
N ARG A 6 -5.53 -7.00 26.99
CA ARG A 6 -6.79 -6.41 27.48
C ARG A 6 -6.72 -4.88 27.57
N PHE A 7 -5.55 -4.32 27.84
CA PHE A 7 -5.35 -2.87 27.89
C PHE A 7 -5.36 -2.23 26.49
N LEU A 8 -4.72 -2.89 25.50
CA LEU A 8 -4.70 -2.43 24.11
C LEU A 8 -6.07 -2.46 23.42
N LEU A 9 -6.95 -3.44 23.75
CA LEU A 9 -8.32 -3.43 23.23
C LEU A 9 -9.23 -2.37 23.88
N LYS A 10 -8.92 -1.89 25.09
CA LYS A 10 -9.75 -0.91 25.81
C LYS A 10 -9.54 0.52 25.32
N LYS A 11 -8.36 0.85 24.75
CA LYS A 11 -8.08 2.19 24.20
C LYS A 11 -8.98 2.55 23.01
N ASN A 12 -9.32 1.58 22.15
CA ASN A 12 -10.16 1.85 20.97
C ASN A 12 -11.62 2.18 21.33
N LYS A 13 -12.17 1.59 22.40
CA LYS A 13 -13.51 1.96 22.89
C LYS A 13 -13.52 3.32 23.59
N LEU A 14 -12.45 3.66 24.32
CA LEU A 14 -12.36 4.92 25.07
C LEU A 14 -12.19 6.15 24.15
N VAL A 15 -11.45 6.01 23.04
CA VAL A 15 -11.30 7.08 22.03
C VAL A 15 -12.62 7.37 21.32
N ILE A 16 -13.40 6.35 20.97
CA ILE A 16 -14.70 6.52 20.30
C ILE A 16 -15.72 7.18 21.24
N VAL A 17 -15.74 6.80 22.53
CA VAL A 17 -16.65 7.40 23.52
C VAL A 17 -16.29 8.85 23.84
N ALA A 18 -15.01 9.25 23.70
CA ALA A 18 -14.59 10.64 23.89
C ALA A 18 -14.74 11.52 22.63
N ALA A 19 -14.60 10.96 21.44
CA ALA A 19 -14.68 11.70 20.18
C ALA A 19 -16.11 12.08 19.78
N VAL A 20 -17.09 11.23 20.07
CA VAL A 20 -18.51 11.45 19.73
C VAL A 20 -19.11 12.70 20.42
N PRO A 21 -18.94 12.92 21.73
CA PRO A 21 -19.45 14.14 22.39
C PRO A 21 -18.67 15.41 22.00
N MET A 22 -17.36 15.31 21.73
CA MET A 22 -16.54 16.45 21.30
C MET A 22 -16.91 16.90 19.88
N LEU A 23 -17.20 15.95 18.99
CA LEU A 23 -17.75 16.21 17.66
C LEU A 23 -19.18 16.76 17.72
N TYR A 24 -20.01 16.27 18.65
CA TYR A 24 -21.35 16.83 18.88
C TYR A 24 -21.32 18.28 19.37
N LEU A 25 -20.35 18.62 20.22
CA LEU A 25 -20.10 19.97 20.71
C LEU A 25 -19.60 20.88 19.57
N LEU A 26 -18.67 20.40 18.73
CA LEU A 26 -18.17 21.12 17.55
C LEU A 26 -19.28 21.39 16.52
N LEU A 27 -20.19 20.43 16.32
CA LEU A 27 -21.36 20.51 15.43
C LEU A 27 -22.48 21.42 15.95
N ALA A 28 -22.50 21.74 17.24
CA ALA A 28 -23.42 22.71 17.82
C ALA A 28 -23.03 24.16 17.48
N PHE A 29 -21.74 24.41 17.19
CA PHE A 29 -21.22 25.74 16.84
C PHE A 29 -21.28 26.07 15.34
N PHE A 30 -21.33 25.07 14.45
CA PHE A 30 -21.45 25.26 12.99
C PHE A 30 -22.80 24.75 12.49
N SER A 31 -23.85 25.55 12.69
CA SER A 31 -25.24 25.17 12.43
C SER A 31 -25.69 25.47 10.99
N ASP A 32 -25.49 24.50 10.10
CA ASP A 32 -26.41 24.27 8.97
C ASP A 32 -26.89 22.81 9.00
N LYS A 33 -28.21 22.59 9.02
CA LYS A 33 -28.80 21.25 9.28
C LYS A 33 -28.49 20.23 8.18
N ASN A 34 -28.26 20.68 6.95
CA ASN A 34 -28.05 19.80 5.80
C ASN A 34 -26.68 19.10 5.82
N ASN A 35 -25.62 19.78 6.28
CA ASN A 35 -24.28 19.20 6.38
C ASN A 35 -24.13 18.13 7.49
N ARG A 36 -24.94 18.21 8.54
CA ARG A 36 -24.91 17.23 9.65
C ARG A 36 -25.43 15.86 9.24
N VAL A 37 -26.44 15.83 8.38
CA VAL A 37 -27.05 14.57 7.91
C VAL A 37 -26.09 13.81 6.99
N GLU A 38 -25.36 14.52 6.14
CA GLU A 38 -24.41 13.91 5.21
C GLU A 38 -23.19 13.32 5.92
N MET A 39 -22.67 14.02 6.92
CA MET A 39 -21.58 13.51 7.77
C MET A 39 -22.00 12.25 8.54
N LEU A 40 -23.22 12.23 9.10
CA LEU A 40 -23.72 11.06 9.84
C LEU A 40 -23.91 9.85 8.93
N ARG A 41 -24.25 10.05 7.65
CA ARG A 41 -24.27 8.98 6.65
C ARG A 41 -22.88 8.42 6.38
N GLN A 42 -21.87 9.27 6.21
CA GLN A 42 -20.48 8.85 5.98
C GLN A 42 -19.90 8.08 7.18
N VAL A 43 -20.13 8.57 8.40
CA VAL A 43 -19.71 7.88 9.63
C VAL A 43 -20.42 6.54 9.77
N ARG A 44 -21.73 6.47 9.48
CA ARG A 44 -22.49 5.22 9.53
C ARG A 44 -22.06 4.23 8.45
N GLN A 45 -21.70 4.69 7.25
CA GLN A 45 -21.17 3.84 6.17
C GLN A 45 -19.79 3.25 6.50
N SER A 46 -19.02 3.93 7.35
CA SER A 46 -17.73 3.44 7.85
C SER A 46 -17.86 2.36 8.95
N MET A 47 -19.08 2.08 9.41
CA MET A 47 -19.41 1.08 10.43
C MET A 47 -20.25 -0.04 9.81
N ASP A 48 -19.90 -1.29 10.08
CA ASP A 48 -20.73 -2.44 9.69
C ASP A 48 -22.03 -2.51 10.52
N ASP A 49 -23.00 -3.31 10.10
CA ASP A 49 -24.29 -3.48 10.80
C ASP A 49 -24.15 -4.00 12.25
N ASN A 50 -22.94 -4.45 12.64
CA ASN A 50 -22.60 -4.91 13.97
C ASN A 50 -21.80 -3.86 14.79
N GLY A 51 -21.68 -2.62 14.30
CA GLY A 51 -21.02 -1.51 14.98
C GLY A 51 -19.49 -1.60 15.03
N LYS A 52 -18.89 -2.42 14.17
CA LYS A 52 -17.44 -2.52 13.98
C LYS A 52 -17.02 -1.61 12.83
N ALA A 53 -15.88 -0.93 12.98
CA ALA A 53 -15.29 -0.19 11.88
C ALA A 53 -15.04 -1.16 10.70
N VAL A 54 -15.59 -0.84 9.53
CA VAL A 54 -15.41 -1.63 8.31
C VAL A 54 -13.92 -1.62 7.98
N ARG A 55 -13.25 -2.74 8.25
CA ARG A 55 -11.91 -2.97 7.73
C ARG A 55 -12.10 -3.38 6.29
N THR A 56 -11.94 -2.44 5.36
CA THR A 56 -11.95 -2.76 3.93
C THR A 56 -10.86 -3.81 3.69
N SER A 57 -11.29 -5.05 3.44
CA SER A 57 -10.38 -6.13 3.07
C SER A 57 -9.74 -5.75 1.74
N LEU A 58 -8.44 -5.99 1.60
CA LEU A 58 -7.78 -5.81 0.30
C LEU A 58 -8.45 -6.73 -0.73
N PRO A 59 -8.56 -6.29 -1.99
CA PRO A 59 -9.06 -7.14 -3.06
C PRO A 59 -8.16 -8.36 -3.22
N SER A 60 -8.69 -9.45 -3.79
CA SER A 60 -7.91 -10.64 -4.16
C SER A 60 -7.91 -10.77 -5.67
N LYS A 61 -6.73 -10.96 -6.27
CA LYS A 61 -6.54 -11.09 -7.72
C LYS A 61 -5.50 -12.15 -8.03
N THR A 62 -5.88 -13.12 -8.86
CA THR A 62 -4.95 -14.14 -9.35
C THR A 62 -3.94 -13.52 -10.31
N ASN A 63 -2.65 -13.76 -10.06
CA ASN A 63 -1.56 -13.31 -10.93
C ASN A 63 -1.22 -14.35 -11.99
N PHE A 64 -1.14 -13.91 -13.25
CA PHE A 64 -0.64 -14.71 -14.37
C PHE A 64 0.47 -14.00 -15.16
N ALA A 65 0.84 -12.78 -14.77
CA ALA A 65 1.75 -11.93 -15.52
C ALA A 65 3.22 -12.30 -15.30
N PHE A 66 3.56 -12.80 -14.11
CA PHE A 66 4.91 -13.17 -13.74
C PHE A 66 4.89 -14.22 -12.63
N LYS A 67 6.03 -14.87 -12.39
CA LYS A 67 6.23 -15.82 -11.29
C LYS A 67 7.47 -15.49 -10.46
N GLU A 68 7.57 -16.15 -9.31
CA GLU A 68 8.74 -16.10 -8.42
C GLU A 68 9.99 -16.58 -9.16
N GLY A 69 11.10 -15.86 -9.02
CA GLY A 69 12.38 -16.16 -9.68
C GLY A 69 12.46 -15.76 -11.15
N GLU A 70 11.47 -15.04 -11.68
CA GLU A 70 11.49 -14.59 -13.08
C GLU A 70 12.44 -13.39 -13.27
N VAL A 71 13.21 -13.44 -14.35
CA VAL A 71 14.15 -12.37 -14.72
C VAL A 71 13.85 -11.92 -16.14
N LEU A 72 13.58 -10.63 -16.29
CA LEU A 72 13.33 -9.96 -17.56
C LEU A 72 14.44 -8.95 -17.81
N SER A 73 15.14 -9.10 -18.94
CA SER A 73 16.22 -8.19 -19.35
C SER A 73 15.81 -7.44 -20.61
N TYR A 74 15.83 -6.12 -20.54
CA TYR A 74 15.48 -5.21 -21.61
C TYR A 74 16.70 -4.40 -22.05
N ARG A 75 16.75 -4.10 -23.35
CA ARG A 75 17.77 -3.22 -23.92
C ARG A 75 17.09 -1.99 -24.49
N VAL A 76 17.58 -0.82 -24.10
CA VAL A 76 17.08 0.47 -24.56
C VAL A 76 17.98 0.96 -25.68
N HIS A 77 17.39 1.13 -26.86
CA HIS A 77 18.08 1.64 -28.04
C HIS A 77 17.53 3.01 -28.43
N TYR A 78 18.41 3.89 -28.86
CA TYR A 78 18.06 5.16 -29.47
C TYR A 78 18.70 5.25 -30.86
N GLY A 79 17.90 4.98 -31.90
CA GLY A 79 18.39 4.82 -33.26
C GLY A 79 19.41 3.69 -33.34
N PHE A 80 20.65 4.01 -33.70
CA PHE A 80 21.75 3.04 -33.83
C PHE A 80 22.60 2.88 -32.56
N ILE A 81 22.24 3.55 -31.47
CA ILE A 81 23.04 3.58 -30.24
C ILE A 81 22.32 2.85 -29.11
N ASP A 82 23.03 1.99 -28.40
CA ASP A 82 22.57 1.37 -27.16
C ASP A 82 22.65 2.38 -26.01
N ALA A 83 21.49 2.81 -25.52
CA ALA A 83 21.40 3.80 -24.44
C ALA A 83 21.53 3.15 -23.05
N GLY A 84 20.98 1.94 -22.88
CA GLY A 84 21.01 1.27 -21.58
C GLY A 84 20.42 -0.12 -21.55
N VAL A 85 20.46 -0.72 -20.37
CA VAL A 85 19.91 -2.04 -20.03
C VAL A 85 19.08 -1.90 -18.77
N ALA A 86 17.89 -2.50 -18.75
CA ALA A 86 17.06 -2.63 -17.58
C ALA A 86 16.83 -4.10 -17.26
N ILE A 87 17.06 -4.50 -16.02
CA ILE A 87 16.87 -5.87 -15.53
C ILE A 87 15.83 -5.84 -14.43
N ILE A 88 14.72 -6.54 -14.61
CA ILE A 88 13.67 -6.68 -13.61
C ILE A 88 13.68 -8.13 -13.13
N GLU A 89 13.84 -8.32 -11.83
CA GLU A 89 13.89 -9.63 -11.18
C GLU A 89 12.81 -9.71 -10.12
N VAL A 90 12.00 -10.77 -10.16
CA VAL A 90 11.16 -11.18 -9.02
C VAL A 90 11.98 -12.16 -8.20
N LYS A 91 12.27 -11.84 -6.94
CA LYS A 91 13.04 -12.75 -6.09
C LYS A 91 12.33 -14.10 -5.95
N PRO A 92 13.12 -15.20 -5.89
CA PRO A 92 12.56 -16.55 -5.75
C PRO A 92 11.96 -16.79 -4.35
N GLU A 93 12.41 -16.03 -3.34
CA GLU A 93 11.91 -16.15 -1.98
C GLU A 93 10.73 -15.20 -1.77
N ILE A 94 9.64 -15.74 -1.22
CA ILE A 94 8.51 -14.95 -0.76
C ILE A 94 8.77 -14.48 0.67
N GLU A 95 8.74 -13.17 0.84
CA GLU A 95 8.90 -12.54 2.14
C GLU A 95 7.55 -12.39 2.83
N GLU A 96 7.58 -12.27 4.17
CA GLU A 96 6.40 -11.99 4.97
C GLU A 96 6.55 -10.63 5.66
N ILE A 97 5.73 -9.67 5.25
CA ILE A 97 5.72 -8.32 5.81
C ILE A 97 4.33 -8.05 6.40
N GLY A 98 4.27 -7.73 7.69
CA GLY A 98 3.00 -7.43 8.37
C GLY A 98 2.00 -8.59 8.40
N GLY A 99 2.49 -9.85 8.36
CA GLY A 99 1.65 -11.05 8.32
C GLY A 99 1.08 -11.39 6.94
N ARG A 100 1.61 -10.76 5.88
CA ARG A 100 1.19 -10.96 4.50
C ARG A 100 2.38 -11.40 3.64
N LYS A 101 2.12 -12.31 2.71
CA LYS A 101 3.12 -12.80 1.76
C LYS A 101 3.29 -11.78 0.65
N VAL A 102 4.53 -11.38 0.38
CA VAL A 102 4.86 -10.37 -0.64
C VAL A 102 5.90 -10.89 -1.62
N TYR A 103 5.77 -10.47 -2.88
CA TYR A 103 6.82 -10.59 -3.88
C TYR A 103 7.82 -9.45 -3.69
N HIS A 104 9.12 -9.76 -3.63
CA HIS A 104 10.18 -8.74 -3.71
C HIS A 104 10.63 -8.60 -5.16
N VAL A 105 10.37 -7.44 -5.76
CA VAL A 105 10.71 -7.13 -7.14
C VAL A 105 11.83 -6.10 -7.16
N VAL A 106 12.93 -6.43 -7.83
CA VAL A 106 14.12 -5.59 -7.95
C VAL A 106 14.33 -5.19 -9.41
N GLY A 107 14.30 -3.89 -9.69
CA GLY A 107 14.62 -3.30 -10.99
C GLY A 107 15.99 -2.63 -10.97
N ASN A 108 16.91 -3.07 -11.84
CA ASN A 108 18.23 -2.46 -12.01
C ASN A 108 18.34 -1.80 -13.37
N GLY A 109 18.82 -0.55 -13.41
CA GLY A 109 19.01 0.25 -14.61
C GLY A 109 20.46 0.65 -14.82
N TYR A 110 20.99 0.42 -16.03
CA TYR A 110 22.37 0.72 -16.40
C TYR A 110 22.42 1.51 -17.70
N SER A 111 23.13 2.63 -17.73
CA SER A 111 23.51 3.28 -18.98
C SER A 111 24.59 2.48 -19.72
N LYS A 112 24.60 2.55 -21.06
CA LYS A 112 25.57 1.89 -21.93
C LYS A 112 26.21 2.89 -22.90
N GLY A 113 27.39 2.53 -23.41
CA GLY A 113 28.06 3.27 -24.50
C GLY A 113 28.33 4.74 -24.17
N THR A 114 28.04 5.62 -25.13
CA THR A 114 28.20 7.07 -25.00
C THR A 114 27.32 7.68 -23.91
N PHE A 115 26.13 7.11 -23.66
CA PHE A 115 25.27 7.56 -22.56
C PHE A 115 25.86 7.23 -21.20
N ASP A 116 26.67 6.17 -21.08
CA ASP A 116 27.36 5.85 -19.83
C ASP A 116 28.44 6.85 -19.47
N PHE A 117 29.14 7.41 -20.45
CA PHE A 117 30.19 8.41 -20.21
C PHE A 117 29.63 9.69 -19.55
N PHE A 118 28.43 10.11 -19.96
CA PHE A 118 27.78 11.32 -19.44
C PHE A 118 26.89 11.06 -18.23
N PHE A 119 25.98 10.08 -18.29
CA PHE A 119 24.92 9.91 -17.28
C PHE A 119 25.26 8.90 -16.18
N LYS A 120 26.11 7.91 -16.43
CA LYS A 120 26.58 6.90 -15.45
C LYS A 120 25.46 6.32 -14.56
N VAL A 121 24.30 6.04 -15.14
CA VAL A 121 23.11 5.57 -14.42
C VAL A 121 23.37 4.17 -13.85
N ARG A 122 23.21 4.01 -12.54
CA ARG A 122 23.36 2.75 -11.80
C ARG A 122 22.23 2.66 -10.79
N ASP A 123 21.01 2.70 -11.29
CA ASP A 123 19.83 2.80 -10.44
C ASP A 123 19.35 1.42 -10.01
N ARG A 124 18.90 1.32 -8.75
CA ARG A 124 18.27 0.13 -8.19
C ARG A 124 16.97 0.54 -7.52
N TYR A 125 15.87 -0.02 -7.99
CA TYR A 125 14.53 0.16 -7.45
C TYR A 125 14.03 -1.15 -6.88
N GLU A 126 13.36 -1.08 -5.74
CA GLU A 126 12.80 -2.25 -5.06
C GLU A 126 11.33 -2.00 -4.74
N SER A 127 10.50 -3.01 -4.94
CA SER A 127 9.08 -2.97 -4.64
C SER A 127 8.66 -4.26 -3.96
N TYR A 128 7.77 -4.16 -2.98
CA TYR A 128 7.19 -5.30 -2.28
C TYR A 128 5.71 -5.36 -2.62
N ILE A 129 5.30 -6.39 -3.35
CA ILE A 129 3.95 -6.49 -3.89
C ILE A 129 3.21 -7.60 -3.15
N ASP A 130 2.06 -7.30 -2.57
CA ASP A 130 1.21 -8.29 -1.93
C ASP A 130 0.81 -9.42 -2.89
N LYS A 131 1.00 -10.67 -2.46
CA LYS A 131 0.76 -11.83 -3.32
C LYS A 131 -0.69 -12.03 -3.70
N ASP A 132 -1.62 -11.63 -2.83
CA ASP A 132 -3.05 -11.84 -3.03
C ASP A 132 -3.72 -10.63 -3.69
N ALA A 133 -3.36 -9.41 -3.26
CA ALA A 133 -3.98 -8.18 -3.71
C ALA A 133 -3.26 -7.52 -4.90
N LEU A 134 -1.99 -7.88 -5.16
CA LEU A 134 -1.12 -7.27 -6.16
C LEU A 134 -0.96 -5.75 -5.98
N LEU A 135 -0.98 -5.32 -4.71
CA LEU A 135 -0.76 -3.93 -4.32
C LEU A 135 0.66 -3.77 -3.74
N PRO A 136 1.37 -2.68 -4.06
CA PRO A 136 2.65 -2.35 -3.45
C PRO A 136 2.51 -1.83 -2.00
#